data_AF-A0A9D1Q9F3-F1
#
_entry.id   AF-A0A9D1Q9F3-F1
#
_cell.length_a   1.000
_cell.length_b   1.000
_cell.length_c   1.000
_cell.angle_alpha   90.00
_cell.angle_beta   90.00
_cell.angle_gamma   90.00
#
_symmetry.space_group_name_H-M   'P 1'
#
loop_
_entity.id
_entity.type
_entity.pdbx_description
1 polymer ?
#
loop_
_entity_poly.entity_id
_entity_poly.type
_entity_poly.pdbx_seq_one_letter_code
_entity_poly.pdbx_strand_id
1 'polypeptide(L)' 'METRNLICIGCPMGCPLTVELENGAVTTVTGNTCPRGDAYARKEVTNPTRIVTSTVRVTGGALPAVSCKTASDVPKGKIF' A
#
# COMPACT_ATOMS: atom_id res chain seq x y z
N MET A 1 -10.50 21.31 4.03
CA MET A 1 -10.77 20.14 3.17
C MET A 1 -9.58 19.97 2.24
N GLU A 2 -8.94 18.81 2.24
CA GLU A 2 -7.79 18.50 1.39
C GLU A 2 -8.20 17.47 0.35
N THR A 3 -7.86 17.69 -0.92
CA THR A 3 -8.13 16.74 -2.01
C THR A 3 -6.82 16.14 -2.49
N ARG A 4 -6.76 14.80 -2.58
CA ARG A 4 -5.58 14.06 -3.03
C ARG A 4 -5.94 13.16 -4.21
N ASN A 5 -5.11 13.22 -5.24
CA ASN A 5 -5.24 12.38 -6.43
C ASN A 5 -4.19 11.26 -6.39
N LEU A 6 -4.60 10.02 -6.67
CA LEU A 6 -3.70 8.88 -6.69
C LEU A 6 -4.18 7.79 -7.66
N ILE A 7 -3.26 6.97 -8.15
CA ILE A 7 -3.58 5.81 -8.99
C ILE A 7 -3.72 4.57 -8.12
N CYS A 8 -4.80 3.82 -8.30
CA CYS A 8 -4.98 2.53 -7.66
C CYS A 8 -3.96 1.51 -8.18
N ILE A 9 -3.02 1.08 -7.34
CA ILE A 9 -2.04 0.05 -7.71
C ILE A 9 -2.51 -1.37 -7.37
N GLY A 10 -3.71 -1.52 -6.81
CA GLY A 10 -4.27 -2.82 -6.41
C GLY A 10 -4.88 -3.63 -7.55
N CYS A 11 -4.97 -3.06 -8.76
CA CYS A 11 -5.47 -3.76 -9.95
C CYS A 11 -4.68 -3.32 -11.20
N PRO A 12 -4.59 -4.19 -12.23
CA PRO A 12 -3.85 -3.88 -13.46
C PRO A 12 -4.45 -2.72 -14.27
N MET A 13 -5.72 -2.37 -14.03
CA MET A 13 -6.39 -1.27 -14.72
C MET A 13 -5.95 0.13 -14.25
N GLY A 14 -5.42 0.25 -13.03
CA GLY A 14 -4.88 1.53 -12.57
C GLY A 14 -5.91 2.66 -12.47
N CYS A 15 -7.06 2.45 -11.80
CA CYS A 15 -8.10 3.48 -11.71
C CYS A 15 -7.55 4.80 -11.14
N PRO A 16 -7.84 5.96 -11.78
CA PRO A 16 -7.56 7.26 -11.19
C PRO A 16 -8.54 7.51 -10.04
N LEU A 17 -8.01 7.77 -8.85
CA LEU A 17 -8.78 7.98 -7.63
C LEU A 17 -8.62 9.42 -7.14
N THR A 18 -9.73 9.99 -6.69
CA THR A 18 -9.78 11.28 -6.02
C THR A 18 -10.30 11.06 -4.61
N VAL A 19 -9.53 11.51 -3.61
CA VAL A 19 -9.84 11.33 -2.19
C VAL A 19 -10.00 12.69 -1.54
N GLU A 20 -11.10 12.88 -0.82
CA GLU A 20 -11.37 14.05 -0.01
C GLU A 20 -11.12 13.75 1.47
N LEU A 21 -10.39 14.65 2.12
CA LEU A 21 -10.07 14.57 3.54
C LEU A 21 -10.58 15.79 4.29
N GLU A 22 -11.13 15.54 5.46
CA GLU A 22 -11.55 16.55 6.42
C GLU A 22 -11.03 16.18 7.80
N ASN A 23 -10.24 17.06 8.42
CA ASN A 23 -9.59 16.83 9.73
C ASN A 23 -8.80 15.51 9.82
N GLY A 24 -8.17 15.10 8.71
CA GLY A 24 -7.39 13.86 8.63
C GLY A 24 -8.20 12.58 8.42
N ALA A 25 -9.54 12.68 8.38
CA ALA A 25 -10.43 11.57 8.07
C ALA A 25 -10.85 11.61 6.60
N VAL A 26 -10.99 10.44 5.97
CA VAL A 26 -11.44 10.33 4.57
C VAL A 26 -12.96 10.42 4.51
N THR A 27 -13.46 11.49 3.91
CA THR A 27 -14.90 11.70 3.71
C THR A 27 -15.39 10.94 2.47
N THR A 28 -14.69 11.11 1.35
CA THR A 28 -15.13 10.59 0.05
C THR A 28 -13.96 10.00 -0.72
N VAL A 29 -14.21 8.89 -1.42
CA VAL A 29 -13.33 8.38 -2.48
C VAL A 29 -14.16 8.24 -3.75
N THR A 30 -13.65 8.73 -4.87
CA THR A 30 -14.28 8.65 -6.18
C THR A 30 -13.29 8.18 -7.24
N GLY A 31 -13.80 7.73 -8.40
CA GLY A 31 -13.00 7.24 -9.52
C GLY A 31 -12.64 5.74 -9.46
N ASN A 32 -12.94 5.05 -8.36
CA ASN A 32 -12.79 3.60 -8.27
C ASN A 32 -13.91 2.88 -9.02
N THR A 33 -13.56 1.88 -9.84
CA THR A 33 -14.51 0.99 -10.51
C THR A 33 -14.77 -0.31 -9.72
N CYS A 34 -14.13 -0.47 -8.56
CA CYS A 34 -14.25 -1.63 -7.71
C CYS A 34 -14.04 -1.27 -6.23
N PRO A 35 -14.50 -2.10 -5.27
CA PRO A 35 -14.33 -1.85 -3.83
C PRO A 35 -12.86 -1.86 -3.39
N ARG A 36 -11.98 -2.56 -4.13
CA ARG A 36 -10.54 -2.57 -3.84
C ARG A 36 -9.90 -1.18 -3.99
N GLY A 37 -10.40 -0.36 -4.92
CA GLY A 37 -9.91 1.00 -5.12
C GLY A 37 -10.21 1.91 -3.94
N ASP A 38 -11.43 1.88 -3.41
CA ASP A 38 -11.80 2.63 -2.21
C ASP A 38 -10.96 2.21 -0.99
N ALA A 39 -10.87 0.89 -0.74
CA ALA A 39 -10.07 0.37 0.37
C ALA A 39 -8.59 0.75 0.27
N TYR A 40 -8.00 0.68 -0.94
CA TYR A 40 -6.62 1.11 -1.19
C TYR A 40 -6.44 2.61 -0.94
N ALA A 41 -7.28 3.46 -1.53
CA ALA A 41 -7.20 4.91 -1.37
C ALA A 41 -7.25 5.33 0.10
N ARG A 42 -8.23 4.81 0.85
CA ARG A 42 -8.39 5.11 2.29
C ARG A 42 -7.15 4.74 3.09
N LYS A 43 -6.56 3.57 2.83
CA LYS A 43 -5.35 3.10 3.50
C LYS A 43 -4.13 3.94 3.11
N GLU A 44 -3.98 4.25 1.82
CA GLU A 44 -2.81 4.95 1.29
C GLU A 44 -2.70 6.39 1.80
N VAL A 45 -3.83 7.07 2.01
CA VAL A 45 -3.81 8.47 2.49
C VAL A 45 -3.73 8.59 4.03
N THR A 46 -4.17 7.57 4.78
CA THR A 46 -4.17 7.61 6.26
C THR A 46 -2.99 6.88 6.89
N ASN A 47 -2.64 5.68 6.43
CA ASN A 47 -1.51 4.89 6.93
C ASN A 47 -1.00 3.95 5.81
N PRO A 48 -0.19 4.46 4.87
CA PRO A 48 0.31 3.66 3.76
C PRO A 48 1.18 2.52 4.29
N THR A 49 0.91 1.29 3.83
CA THR A 49 1.66 0.09 4.24
C THR A 49 2.26 -0.64 3.04
N ARG A 50 3.36 -1.38 3.22
CA ARG A 50 3.98 -2.18 2.17
C ARG A 50 4.46 -3.54 2.68
N ILE A 51 4.49 -4.54 1.81
CA ILE A 51 5.22 -5.78 2.04
C ILE A 51 6.71 -5.47 1.83
N VAL A 52 7.52 -5.67 2.87
CA VAL A 52 8.98 -5.46 2.78
C VAL A 52 9.61 -6.74 2.28
N THR A 53 10.37 -6.66 1.19
CA THR A 53 11.16 -7.77 0.67
C THR A 53 12.62 -7.58 1.07
N SER A 54 13.32 -8.69 1.33
CA SER A 54 14.74 -8.69 1.65
C SER A 54 15.36 -10.05 1.30
N THR A 55 16.64 -10.21 1.63
CA THR A 55 17.39 -11.44 1.44
C THR A 55 18.05 -11.80 2.76
N VAL A 56 17.90 -13.05 3.20
CA VAL A 56 18.49 -13.55 4.45
C VAL A 56 19.50 -14.65 4.16
N ARG A 57 20.61 -14.66 4.89
CA ARG A 57 21.60 -15.74 4.84
C ARG A 57 21.03 -16.99 5.50
N VAL A 58 21.28 -18.16 4.90
CA VAL A 58 20.79 -19.44 5.42
C VAL A 58 21.96 -20.37 5.66
N THR A 59 22.12 -20.80 6.91
CA THR A 59 23.13 -21.80 7.28
C THR A 59 22.73 -23.17 6.73
N GLY A 60 23.59 -23.80 5.94
CA GLY A 60 23.34 -25.13 5.36
C GLY A 60 22.29 -25.13 4.23
N GLY A 61 21.93 -23.97 3.70
CA GLY A 61 21.04 -23.87 2.54
C GLY A 61 21.73 -24.31 1.25
N ALA A 62 20.93 -24.74 0.26
CA ALA A 62 21.43 -25.05 -1.08
C ALA A 62 22.04 -23.82 -1.79
N LEU A 63 21.59 -22.63 -1.41
CA LEU A 63 22.14 -21.34 -1.81
C LEU A 63 22.58 -20.54 -0.57
N PRO A 64 23.57 -19.62 -0.69
CA PRO A 64 24.06 -18.83 0.44
C PRO A 64 23.01 -17.92 1.09
N ALA A 65 21.97 -17.55 0.34
CA ALA A 65 20.90 -16.68 0.80
C ALA A 65 19.58 -16.98 0.06
N VAL A 66 18.46 -16.62 0.67
CA VAL A 66 17.12 -16.79 0.10
C VAL A 66 16.34 -15.49 0.16
N SER A 67 15.43 -15.30 -0.79
CA SER A 67 14.49 -14.18 -0.77
C SER A 67 13.44 -14.39 0.32
N CYS A 68 13.16 -13.33 1.07
CA CYS A 68 12.11 -13.30 2.07
C CYS A 68 11.25 -12.06 1.93
N LYS A 69 10.07 -12.09 2.54
CA LYS A 69 9.19 -10.94 2.67
C LYS A 69 8.51 -10.94 4.03
N THR A 70 8.03 -9.78 4.47
CA THR A 70 7.19 -9.71 5.68
C THR A 70 5.93 -10.53 5.50
N ALA A 71 5.45 -11.16 6.59
CA ALA A 71 4.24 -11.97 6.57
C ALA A 71 2.98 -11.13 6.23
N SER A 72 2.97 -9.87 6.65
CA SER A 72 1.92 -8.90 6.40
C SER A 72 2.52 -7.53 6.07
N ASP A 73 1.66 -6.61 5.65
CA ASP A 73 2.05 -5.24 5.36
C ASP A 73 2.58 -4.53 6.61
N VAL A 74 3.61 -3.71 6.44
CA VAL A 74 4.22 -2.88 7.48
C VAL A 74 3.97 -1.40 7.16
N PRO A 75 3.65 -0.54 8.14
CA PRO A 75 3.54 0.91 7.93
C PRO A 75 4.79 1.49 7.26
N LYS A 76 4.61 2.29 6.21
CA LYS A 76 5.70 2.88 5.41
C LYS A 76 6.66 3.70 6.28
N GLY A 77 6.13 4.43 7.26
CA GLY A 77 6.94 5.21 8.20
C GLY A 77 7.79 4.39 9.18
N LYS A 78 7.68 3.05 9.17
CA LYS A 78 8.53 2.14 9.96
C LYS A 78 9.55 1.35 9.13
N ILE A 79 9.61 1.60 7.82
CA ILE A 79 10.52 0.89 6.90
C ILE A 79 11.92 1.54 6.89
N PHE A 80 11.97 2.85 7.16
CA PHE A 80 13.18 3.67 7.26
C PHE A 80 13.28 4.30 8.65
#